data_AF-A0A9X1HZE4-F1
#
_entry.id   AF-A0A9X1HZE4-F1
#
_cell.length_a   1.000
_cell.length_b   1.000
_cell.length_c   1.000
_cell.angle_alpha   90.00
_cell.angle_beta   90.00
_cell.angle_gamma   90.00
#
_symmetry.space_group_name_H-M   'P 1'
#
loop_
_entity.id
_entity.type
_entity.pdbx_description
1 polymer ?
#
loop_
_entity_poly.entity_id
_entity_poly.type
_entity_poly.pdbx_seq_one_letter_code
_entity_poly.pdbx_strand_id
1 'polypeptide(L)'
;MSEDSKVILVALIILTLIVAGIQWLFLRFIHWSAAIVVTGFISFVISFLYVGLKHATPNGSNHSINSLEYISPTFLMFSIFLCGFCLVCYLSKVHTPKIVYGVSLSIIALMVIGSLLAVYITNHYNAIRYHNENYSSCQIEIKTDADVTPIIRRISFKNDTKFKNLTTTIELDENKNVNPINNQNDLRDIPRFTNTIEFQCISTKTGNLFSQEFAFDYTLCQEKKKGKHNQKVLLPIKIVLKTDQKVDLYINNHFIKQYLLNNKE
;
A
#
# COMPACT_ATOMS: atom_id res chain seq x y z
N MET A 1 1.35 27.53 19.83
CA MET A 1 2.18 27.62 18.60
C MET A 1 3.63 27.70 19.04
N SER A 2 4.46 26.73 18.66
CA SER A 2 5.91 26.71 18.92
C SER A 2 6.60 27.92 18.28
N GLU A 3 7.74 28.37 18.81
CA GLU A 3 8.49 29.47 18.22
C GLU A 3 8.81 29.23 16.73
N ASP A 4 9.13 27.99 16.36
CA ASP A 4 9.34 27.57 14.97
C ASP A 4 8.13 27.84 14.07
N SER A 5 6.91 27.58 14.56
CA SER A 5 5.69 27.83 13.78
C SER A 5 5.45 29.31 13.52
N LYS A 6 5.89 30.20 14.42
CA LYS A 6 5.81 31.66 14.22
C LYS A 6 6.83 32.13 13.18
N VAL A 7 8.07 31.64 13.25
CA VAL A 7 9.14 32.00 12.30
C VAL A 7 8.78 31.55 10.88
N ILE A 8 8.26 30.32 10.73
CA ILE A 8 7.80 29.79 9.44
C ILE A 8 6.66 30.63 8.87
N LEU A 9 5.69 31.00 9.72
CA LEU A 9 4.56 31.83 9.30
C LEU A 9 5.02 33.23 8.82
N VAL A 10 5.94 33.87 9.55
CA VAL A 10 6.51 35.16 9.16
C VAL A 10 7.27 35.04 7.83
N ALA A 11 8.09 34.00 7.65
CA ALA A 11 8.81 33.77 6.40
C ALA A 11 7.87 33.55 5.21
N LEU A 12 6.77 32.81 5.41
CA LEU A 12 5.73 32.61 4.39
C LEU A 12 5.03 33.91 4.01
N ILE A 13 4.74 34.78 4.98
CA ILE A 13 4.13 36.09 4.73
C ILE A 13 5.08 36.96 3.90
N ILE A 14 6.35 37.05 4.29
CA ILE A 14 7.37 37.83 3.56
C ILE A 14 7.51 37.33 2.12
N LEU A 15 7.63 36.02 1.95
CA LEU A 15 7.72 35.39 0.62
C LEU A 15 6.50 35.70 -0.23
N THR A 16 5.30 35.62 0.35
CA THR A 16 4.05 35.94 -0.35
C THR A 16 4.01 37.41 -0.78
N LEU A 17 4.46 38.33 0.07
CA LEU A 17 4.53 39.76 -0.26
C LEU A 17 5.52 40.06 -1.40
N ILE A 18 6.70 39.43 -1.39
CA ILE A 18 7.69 39.57 -2.46
C ILE A 18 7.10 39.08 -3.79
N VAL A 19 6.49 37.89 -3.79
CA VAL A 19 5.88 37.32 -5.00
C VAL A 19 4.70 38.16 -5.48
N ALA A 20 3.87 38.68 -4.58
CA ALA A 20 2.79 39.61 -4.91
C ALA A 20 3.31 40.90 -5.57
N GLY A 21 4.41 41.46 -5.06
CA GLY A 21 5.07 42.63 -5.66
C GLY A 21 5.62 42.34 -7.06
N ILE A 22 6.24 41.18 -7.26
CA ILE A 22 6.70 40.72 -8.58
C ILE A 22 5.49 40.57 -9.53
N GLN A 23 4.44 39.88 -9.09
CA GLN A 23 3.22 39.69 -9.87
C GLN A 23 2.57 41.03 -10.26
N TRP A 24 2.56 42.00 -9.35
CA TRP A 24 2.07 43.35 -9.60
C TRP A 24 2.86 44.06 -10.71
N LEU A 25 4.20 43.98 -10.69
CA LEU A 25 5.04 44.54 -11.75
C LEU A 25 4.73 43.91 -13.11
N PHE A 26 4.61 42.58 -13.18
CA PHE A 26 4.26 41.89 -14.43
C PHE A 26 2.86 42.25 -14.94
N LEU A 27 1.89 42.38 -14.05
CA LEU A 27 0.53 42.83 -14.39
C LEU A 27 0.51 44.26 -14.91
N ARG A 28 1.35 45.15 -14.35
CA ARG A 28 1.38 46.58 -14.70
C ARG A 28 2.12 46.85 -16.00
N PHE A 29 3.21 46.14 -16.26
CA PHE A 29 4.16 46.49 -17.33
C PHE A 29 4.23 45.48 -18.48
N ILE A 30 3.72 44.26 -18.34
CA ILE A 30 3.84 43.22 -19.37
C ILE A 30 2.47 42.67 -19.75
N HIS A 31 1.98 41.64 -19.06
CA HIS A 31 0.74 40.96 -19.35
C HIS A 31 0.41 39.95 -18.25
N TRP A 32 -0.86 39.69 -18.00
CA TRP A 32 -1.32 38.73 -16.98
C TRP A 32 -0.80 37.31 -17.22
N SER A 33 -0.59 36.91 -18.47
CA SER A 33 -0.07 35.57 -18.81
C SER A 33 1.38 35.39 -18.37
N ALA A 34 2.22 36.43 -18.51
CA ALA A 34 3.59 36.41 -18.04
C ALA A 34 3.65 36.27 -16.52
N ALA A 35 2.76 36.96 -15.80
CA ALA A 35 2.66 36.84 -14.34
C ALA A 35 2.32 35.40 -13.90
N ILE A 36 1.41 34.70 -14.60
CA ILE A 36 1.06 33.30 -14.32
C ILE A 36 2.26 32.36 -14.58
N VAL A 37 2.95 32.53 -15.70
CA VAL A 37 4.13 31.70 -16.03
C VAL A 37 5.24 31.87 -14.99
N VAL A 38 5.54 33.12 -14.62
CA VAL A 38 6.53 33.44 -13.58
C VAL A 38 6.11 32.84 -12.23
N THR A 39 4.82 32.87 -11.92
CA THR A 39 4.27 32.23 -10.70
C THR A 39 4.51 30.73 -10.69
N GLY A 40 4.32 30.05 -11.83
CA GLY A 40 4.65 28.63 -12.01
C GLY A 40 6.13 28.35 -11.81
N PHE A 41 6.99 29.17 -12.41
CA PHE A 41 8.44 29.02 -12.31
C PHE A 41 8.94 29.21 -10.87
N ILE A 42 8.51 30.28 -10.18
CA ILE A 42 8.90 30.55 -8.78
C ILE A 42 8.42 29.40 -7.88
N SER A 43 7.19 28.92 -8.09
CA SER A 43 6.65 27.78 -7.33
C SER A 43 7.52 26.52 -7.48
N PHE A 44 7.93 26.20 -8.72
CA PHE A 44 8.80 25.07 -9.01
C PHE A 44 10.16 25.21 -8.34
N VAL A 45 10.78 26.38 -8.41
CA VAL A 45 12.08 26.67 -7.77
C VAL A 45 12.00 26.47 -6.25
N ILE A 46 10.95 26.97 -5.61
CA ILE A 46 10.75 26.80 -4.16
C ILE A 46 10.54 25.34 -3.81
N SER A 47 9.74 24.61 -4.58
CA SER A 47 9.57 23.17 -4.38
C SER A 47 10.88 22.41 -4.54
N PHE A 48 11.71 22.79 -5.51
CA PHE A 48 13.01 22.17 -5.74
C PHE A 48 13.93 22.36 -4.53
N LEU A 49 14.01 23.58 -4.01
CA LEU A 49 14.77 23.89 -2.80
C LEU A 49 14.24 23.13 -1.58
N TYR A 50 12.91 23.08 -1.41
CA TYR A 50 12.27 22.35 -0.31
C TYR A 50 12.63 20.86 -0.33
N VAL A 51 12.45 20.18 -1.46
CA VAL A 51 12.77 18.75 -1.59
C VAL A 51 14.27 18.50 -1.45
N GLY A 52 15.11 19.40 -1.98
CA GLY A 52 16.57 19.33 -1.82
C GLY A 52 16.98 19.41 -0.34
N LEU A 53 16.45 20.39 0.40
CA LEU A 53 16.72 20.55 1.84
C LEU A 53 16.18 19.37 2.67
N LYS A 54 15.01 18.82 2.31
CA LYS A 54 14.41 17.65 2.96
C LYS A 54 15.33 16.42 2.88
N HIS A 55 16.13 16.29 1.81
CA HIS A 55 17.06 15.16 1.65
C HIS A 55 18.51 15.48 2.05
N ALA A 56 18.88 16.77 2.13
CA ALA A 56 20.21 17.19 2.55
C ALA A 56 20.40 17.21 4.09
N THR A 57 19.34 17.05 4.88
CA THR A 57 19.40 17.11 6.34
C THR A 57 19.85 15.78 6.96
N PRO A 58 20.52 15.78 8.14
CA PRO A 58 21.00 14.57 8.80
C PRO A 58 19.87 13.59 9.21
N ASN A 59 18.68 14.12 9.44
CA ASN A 59 17.43 13.37 9.68
C ASN A 59 16.54 13.33 8.42
N GLY A 60 17.13 13.60 7.25
CA GLY A 60 16.44 13.65 5.99
C GLY A 60 15.91 12.28 5.58
N SER A 61 15.08 12.30 4.54
CA SER A 61 14.59 11.08 3.91
C SER A 61 15.76 10.18 3.48
N ASN A 62 15.81 8.95 4.00
CA ASN A 62 16.80 7.94 3.60
C ASN A 62 16.44 7.23 2.28
N HIS A 63 15.36 7.65 1.60
CA HIS A 63 14.99 7.10 0.30
C HIS A 63 15.45 8.01 -0.83
N SER A 64 15.71 7.43 -2.01
CA SER A 64 16.00 8.19 -3.22
C SER A 64 14.87 9.18 -3.51
N ILE A 65 15.22 10.38 -3.96
CA ILE A 65 14.26 11.42 -4.29
C ILE A 65 13.36 10.92 -5.43
N ASN A 66 12.05 10.81 -5.17
CA ASN A 66 11.07 10.49 -6.20
C ASN A 66 10.62 11.78 -6.90
N SER A 67 10.51 11.78 -8.23
CA SER A 67 10.05 12.95 -9.01
C SER A 67 8.66 13.44 -8.57
N LEU A 68 7.83 12.54 -8.04
CA LEU A 68 6.53 12.85 -7.45
C LEU A 68 6.62 13.74 -6.19
N GLU A 69 7.75 13.75 -5.49
CA GLU A 69 7.94 14.59 -4.29
C GLU A 69 8.04 16.07 -4.59
N TYR A 70 8.40 16.44 -5.83
CA TYR A 70 8.41 17.84 -6.28
C TYR A 70 7.02 18.32 -6.71
N ILE A 71 6.12 17.40 -7.07
CA ILE A 71 4.83 17.75 -7.67
C ILE A 71 3.91 18.39 -6.63
N SER A 72 3.78 17.76 -5.45
CA SER A 72 2.89 18.25 -4.39
C SER A 72 3.27 19.64 -3.83
N PRO A 73 4.54 19.91 -3.46
CA PRO A 73 4.92 21.24 -2.95
C PRO A 73 4.85 22.32 -4.04
N THR A 74 5.18 21.99 -5.30
CA THR A 74 4.99 22.92 -6.43
C THR A 74 3.52 23.30 -6.59
N PHE A 75 2.58 22.37 -6.40
CA PHE A 75 1.16 22.68 -6.50
C PHE A 75 0.64 23.54 -5.34
N LEU A 76 1.09 23.24 -4.13
CA LEU A 76 0.72 24.01 -2.95
C LEU A 76 1.19 25.46 -3.07
N MET A 77 2.46 25.65 -3.42
CA MET A 77 3.03 26.99 -3.61
C MET A 77 2.38 27.74 -4.78
N PHE A 78 2.10 27.05 -5.89
CA PHE A 78 1.44 27.65 -7.04
C PHE A 78 0.04 28.14 -6.70
N SER A 79 -0.73 27.34 -5.95
CA SER A 79 -2.08 27.70 -5.50
C SER A 79 -2.07 28.92 -4.58
N ILE A 80 -1.13 28.97 -3.63
CA ILE A 80 -0.95 30.13 -2.72
C ILE A 80 -0.63 31.39 -3.52
N PHE A 81 0.32 31.32 -4.44
CA PHE A 81 0.69 32.47 -5.26
C PHE A 81 -0.40 32.89 -6.25
N LEU A 82 -1.23 31.96 -6.71
CA LEU A 82 -2.36 32.27 -7.57
C LEU A 82 -3.47 33.01 -6.80
N CYS A 83 -3.70 32.65 -5.53
CA CYS A 83 -4.54 33.46 -4.63
C CYS A 83 -3.95 34.86 -4.42
N GLY A 84 -2.63 34.97 -4.25
CA GLY A 84 -1.91 36.26 -4.21
C GLY A 84 -2.12 37.08 -5.47
N PHE A 85 -2.03 36.47 -6.65
CA PHE A 85 -2.28 37.10 -7.94
C PHE A 85 -3.71 37.66 -8.04
N CYS A 86 -4.72 36.89 -7.63
CA CYS A 86 -6.11 37.34 -7.59
C CYS A 86 -6.29 38.56 -6.65
N LEU A 87 -5.64 38.52 -5.49
CA LEU A 87 -5.67 39.61 -4.51
C LEU A 87 -4.99 40.88 -5.07
N VAL A 88 -3.85 40.74 -5.75
CA VAL A 88 -3.16 41.85 -6.43
C VAL A 88 -4.01 42.46 -7.54
N CYS A 89 -4.65 41.61 -8.37
CA CYS A 89 -5.57 42.07 -9.41
C CYS A 89 -6.74 42.87 -8.83
N TYR A 90 -7.35 42.37 -7.75
CA TYR A 90 -8.45 43.03 -7.05
C TYR A 90 -8.01 44.40 -6.47
N LEU A 91 -6.91 44.44 -5.71
CA LEU A 91 -6.43 45.66 -5.05
C LEU A 91 -5.95 46.72 -6.06
N SER A 92 -5.34 46.28 -7.15
CA SER A 92 -4.79 47.19 -8.17
C SER A 92 -5.85 47.70 -9.15
N LYS A 93 -7.10 47.25 -9.02
CA LYS A 93 -8.21 47.54 -9.94
C LYS A 93 -7.85 47.29 -11.41
N VAL A 94 -6.95 46.33 -11.67
CA VAL A 94 -6.51 45.97 -13.02
C VAL A 94 -7.61 45.15 -13.66
N HIS A 95 -8.09 45.57 -14.83
CA HIS A 95 -9.15 44.87 -15.54
C HIS A 95 -8.58 43.63 -16.23
N THR A 96 -8.54 42.50 -15.52
CA THR A 96 -8.17 41.20 -16.08
C THR A 96 -9.37 40.54 -16.75
N PRO A 97 -9.24 39.98 -17.96
CA PRO A 97 -10.34 39.29 -18.62
C PRO A 97 -10.86 38.11 -17.78
N LYS A 98 -12.17 37.82 -17.84
CA LYS A 98 -12.78 36.71 -17.09
C LYS A 98 -12.13 35.34 -17.38
N ILE A 99 -11.55 35.18 -18.57
CA ILE A 99 -10.84 33.97 -18.98
C ILE A 99 -9.66 33.65 -18.07
N VAL A 100 -9.03 34.66 -17.45
CA VAL A 100 -7.86 34.49 -16.57
C VAL A 100 -8.24 33.71 -15.31
N TYR A 101 -9.39 34.03 -14.72
CA TYR A 101 -9.93 33.31 -13.57
C TYR A 101 -10.36 31.89 -13.94
N GLY A 102 -10.99 31.72 -15.11
CA GLY A 102 -11.35 30.40 -15.64
C GLY A 102 -10.13 29.50 -15.84
N VAL A 103 -9.10 29.99 -16.53
CA VAL A 103 -7.83 29.27 -16.76
C VAL A 103 -7.16 28.92 -15.44
N SER A 104 -7.11 29.86 -14.49
CA SER A 104 -6.51 29.64 -13.18
C SER A 104 -7.22 28.54 -12.38
N LEU A 105 -8.56 28.57 -12.34
CA LEU A 105 -9.38 27.54 -11.70
C LEU A 105 -9.22 26.18 -12.41
N SER A 106 -9.19 26.16 -13.74
CA SER A 106 -8.97 24.93 -14.50
C SER A 106 -7.60 24.32 -14.24
N ILE A 107 -6.54 25.14 -14.11
CA ILE A 107 -5.20 24.67 -13.76
C ILE A 107 -5.21 24.06 -12.35
N ILE A 108 -5.82 24.73 -11.36
CA ILE A 108 -5.95 24.20 -10.00
C ILE A 108 -6.70 22.86 -10.01
N ALA A 109 -7.84 22.78 -10.71
CA ALA A 109 -8.63 21.56 -10.80
C ALA A 109 -7.84 20.41 -11.44
N LEU A 110 -7.14 20.67 -12.55
CA LEU A 110 -6.30 19.68 -13.23
C LEU A 110 -5.15 19.19 -12.32
N MET A 111 -4.56 20.09 -11.53
CA MET A 111 -3.52 19.74 -10.56
C MET A 111 -4.04 18.89 -9.40
N VAL A 112 -5.24 19.19 -8.87
CA VAL A 112 -5.89 18.39 -7.82
C VAL A 112 -6.23 16.99 -8.33
N ILE A 113 -6.80 16.88 -9.53
CA ILE A 113 -7.10 15.59 -10.15
C ILE A 113 -5.82 14.80 -10.37
N GLY A 114 -4.78 15.44 -10.91
CA GLY A 114 -3.48 14.81 -11.16
C GLY A 114 -2.81 14.30 -9.88
N SER A 115 -2.88 15.04 -8.78
CA SER A 115 -2.30 14.62 -7.49
C SER A 115 -3.05 13.43 -6.88
N LEU A 116 -4.38 13.44 -6.92
CA LEU A 116 -5.21 12.30 -6.47
C LEU A 116 -4.91 11.04 -7.30
N LEU A 117 -4.81 11.20 -8.62
CA LEU A 117 -4.49 10.09 -9.52
C LEU A 117 -3.09 9.53 -9.24
N ALA A 118 -2.11 10.40 -9.02
CA ALA A 118 -0.74 9.99 -8.71
C ALA A 118 -0.66 9.24 -7.37
N VAL A 119 -1.35 9.72 -6.32
CA VAL A 119 -1.44 9.02 -5.03
C VAL A 119 -2.11 7.66 -5.20
N TYR A 120 -3.23 7.61 -5.93
CA TYR A 120 -3.94 6.35 -6.20
C TYR A 120 -3.04 5.33 -6.92
N ILE A 121 -2.39 5.75 -8.02
CA ILE A 121 -1.48 4.89 -8.79
C ILE A 121 -0.32 4.41 -7.93
N THR A 122 0.30 5.31 -7.16
CA THR A 122 1.45 4.97 -6.32
C THR A 122 1.06 3.98 -5.22
N ASN A 123 -0.05 4.21 -4.53
CA ASN A 123 -0.55 3.30 -3.49
C ASN A 123 -0.93 1.95 -4.08
N HIS A 124 -1.63 1.94 -5.22
CA HIS A 124 -2.01 0.71 -5.89
C HIS A 124 -0.80 -0.08 -6.40
N TYR A 125 0.18 0.60 -6.99
CA TYR A 125 1.43 -0.02 -7.44
C TYR A 125 2.24 -0.58 -6.26
N ASN A 126 2.36 0.18 -5.17
CA ASN A 126 3.04 -0.27 -3.96
C ASN A 126 2.32 -1.46 -3.32
N ALA A 127 0.98 -1.46 -3.30
CA ALA A 127 0.20 -2.59 -2.80
C ALA A 127 0.41 -3.85 -3.66
N ILE A 128 0.35 -3.72 -4.99
CA ILE A 128 0.64 -4.82 -5.91
C ILE A 128 2.06 -5.32 -5.73
N ARG A 129 3.04 -4.41 -5.64
CA ARG A 129 4.44 -4.76 -5.46
C ARG A 129 4.66 -5.47 -4.13
N TYR A 130 4.11 -4.95 -3.04
CA TYR A 130 4.15 -5.57 -1.73
C TYR A 130 3.56 -6.98 -1.78
N HIS A 131 2.38 -7.14 -2.38
CA HIS A 131 1.74 -8.45 -2.54
C HIS A 131 2.63 -9.40 -3.36
N ASN A 132 3.10 -8.97 -4.53
CA ASN A 132 3.97 -9.74 -5.42
C ASN A 132 5.38 -9.97 -4.88
N GLU A 133 5.86 -9.28 -3.85
CA GLU A 133 7.14 -9.56 -3.20
C GLU A 133 6.98 -10.56 -2.06
N ASN A 134 5.81 -10.57 -1.41
CA ASN A 134 5.58 -11.22 -0.13
C ASN A 134 4.68 -12.46 -0.19
N TYR A 135 3.90 -12.62 -1.26
CA TYR A 135 2.94 -13.72 -1.40
C TYR A 135 3.12 -14.48 -2.71
N SER A 136 2.71 -15.74 -2.70
CA SER A 136 2.61 -16.61 -3.86
C SER A 136 1.25 -17.29 -3.86
N SER A 137 0.60 -17.29 -5.01
CA SER A 137 -0.72 -17.88 -5.14
C SER A 137 -0.60 -19.40 -5.21
N CYS A 138 -1.44 -20.10 -4.47
CA CYS A 138 -1.42 -21.55 -4.35
C CYS A 138 -2.85 -22.06 -4.40
N GLN A 139 -3.08 -23.14 -5.14
CA GLN A 139 -4.31 -23.87 -5.00
C GLN A 139 -4.23 -24.72 -3.73
N ILE A 140 -5.17 -24.54 -2.81
CA ILE A 140 -5.21 -25.32 -1.56
C ILE A 140 -6.50 -26.15 -1.55
N GLU A 141 -6.34 -27.46 -1.55
CA GLU A 141 -7.43 -28.41 -1.39
C GLU A 141 -7.43 -28.95 0.05
N ILE A 142 -8.57 -28.89 0.72
CA ILE A 142 -8.76 -29.49 2.04
C ILE A 142 -9.80 -30.60 1.89
N LYS A 143 -9.45 -31.81 2.32
CA LYS A 143 -10.33 -32.97 2.32
C LYS A 143 -10.39 -33.58 3.71
N THR A 144 -11.55 -34.10 4.06
CA THR A 144 -11.73 -34.92 5.26
C THR A 144 -11.96 -36.37 4.85
N ASP A 145 -11.39 -37.33 5.58
CA ASP A 145 -11.79 -38.73 5.42
C ASP A 145 -13.29 -38.89 5.74
N ALA A 146 -13.95 -39.83 5.05
CA ALA A 146 -15.37 -40.09 5.24
C ALA A 146 -15.66 -40.40 6.73
N ASP A 147 -16.77 -39.85 7.24
CA ASP A 147 -17.29 -40.04 8.60
C ASP A 147 -16.58 -39.30 9.75
N VAL A 148 -15.81 -38.24 9.47
CA VAL A 148 -15.14 -37.45 10.53
C VAL A 148 -15.65 -36.01 10.57
N THR A 149 -16.09 -35.55 11.75
CA THR A 149 -16.25 -34.11 12.03
C THR A 149 -14.87 -33.49 12.26
N PRO A 150 -14.46 -32.51 11.44
CA PRO A 150 -13.12 -31.93 11.55
C PRO A 150 -12.98 -31.16 12.86
N ILE A 151 -12.03 -31.61 13.69
CA ILE A 151 -11.65 -30.94 14.95
C ILE A 151 -10.95 -29.59 14.69
N ILE A 152 -10.40 -29.43 13.48
CA ILE A 152 -9.60 -28.26 13.09
C ILE A 152 -10.55 -27.17 12.61
N ARG A 153 -10.50 -26.01 13.27
CA ARG A 153 -11.22 -24.79 12.88
C ARG A 153 -10.41 -23.88 11.96
N ARG A 154 -9.09 -23.96 12.03
CA ARG A 154 -8.22 -23.02 11.33
C ARG A 154 -6.91 -23.65 10.92
N ILE A 155 -6.46 -23.31 9.71
CA ILE A 155 -5.12 -23.63 9.22
C ILE A 155 -4.43 -22.33 8.86
N SER A 156 -3.29 -22.03 9.48
CA SER A 156 -2.53 -20.81 9.21
C SER A 156 -1.15 -21.15 8.63
N PHE A 157 -0.74 -20.48 7.56
CA PHE A 157 0.62 -20.53 7.03
C PHE A 157 1.35 -19.26 7.46
N LYS A 158 2.42 -19.41 8.24
CA LYS A 158 3.18 -18.29 8.81
C LYS A 158 4.60 -18.24 8.26
N ASN A 159 5.05 -17.03 7.99
CA ASN A 159 6.46 -16.72 7.82
C ASN A 159 6.94 -15.95 9.05
N ASP A 160 7.52 -16.69 10.00
CA ASP A 160 8.01 -16.17 11.29
C ASP A 160 9.43 -15.60 11.19
N THR A 161 9.91 -15.28 9.99
CA THR A 161 11.19 -14.57 9.85
C THR A 161 11.07 -13.16 10.43
N LYS A 162 12.12 -12.76 11.18
CA LYS A 162 12.22 -11.48 11.92
C LYS A 162 11.80 -10.23 11.16
N PHE A 163 11.77 -10.27 9.83
CA PHE A 163 11.58 -9.10 8.99
C PHE A 163 10.14 -8.88 8.51
N LYS A 164 9.25 -9.89 8.51
CA LYS A 164 7.94 -9.72 7.84
C LYS A 164 6.71 -10.31 8.53
N ASN A 165 6.82 -11.26 9.48
CA ASN A 165 5.70 -11.84 10.26
C ASN A 165 4.37 -11.93 9.49
N LEU A 166 4.39 -12.59 8.33
CA LEU A 166 3.23 -12.69 7.45
C LEU A 166 2.46 -13.96 7.76
N THR A 167 1.14 -13.86 7.79
CA THR A 167 0.25 -15.01 8.02
C THR A 167 -0.87 -15.02 7.00
N THR A 168 -1.18 -16.21 6.48
CA THR A 168 -2.42 -16.48 5.76
C THR A 168 -3.20 -17.52 6.51
N THR A 169 -4.48 -17.26 6.73
CA THR A 169 -5.35 -18.08 7.57
C THR A 169 -6.53 -18.59 6.77
N ILE A 170 -6.83 -19.87 6.94
CA ILE A 170 -7.97 -20.57 6.34
C ILE A 170 -8.90 -20.98 7.47
N GLU A 171 -10.08 -20.37 7.53
CA GLU A 171 -11.13 -20.75 8.47
C GLU A 171 -11.98 -21.89 7.88
N LEU A 172 -12.18 -22.92 8.69
CA LEU A 172 -13.03 -24.08 8.43
C LEU A 172 -14.29 -23.89 9.27
N ASP A 173 -15.25 -23.14 8.74
CA ASP A 173 -16.48 -22.76 9.44
C ASP A 173 -17.47 -23.94 9.47
N GLU A 174 -18.12 -24.21 10.61
CA GLU A 174 -19.05 -25.35 10.79
C GLU A 174 -20.44 -25.09 10.14
N ASN A 175 -20.79 -23.82 9.85
CA ASN A 175 -22.16 -23.42 9.45
C ASN A 175 -22.25 -22.62 8.14
N LYS A 176 -21.15 -22.43 7.42
CA LYS A 176 -21.21 -21.99 6.03
C LYS A 176 -20.92 -23.19 5.16
N ASN A 177 -21.65 -23.29 4.03
CA ASN A 177 -21.46 -24.22 2.92
C ASN A 177 -20.04 -24.19 2.31
N VAL A 178 -18.99 -24.36 3.11
CA VAL A 178 -17.79 -25.03 2.67
C VAL A 178 -18.14 -26.48 2.84
N ASN A 179 -18.73 -27.10 1.80
CA ASN A 179 -18.59 -28.54 1.65
C ASN A 179 -17.10 -28.84 1.83
N PRO A 180 -16.65 -29.48 2.93
CA PRO A 180 -15.25 -29.87 3.09
C PRO A 180 -14.85 -30.95 2.06
N ILE A 181 -15.81 -31.33 1.22
CA ILE A 181 -15.79 -32.46 0.32
C ILE A 181 -15.29 -32.08 -1.07
N ASN A 182 -15.35 -30.80 -1.51
CA ASN A 182 -14.92 -30.42 -2.87
C ASN A 182 -14.55 -28.92 -3.04
N ASN A 183 -13.64 -28.38 -2.22
CA ASN A 183 -12.98 -27.10 -2.54
C ASN A 183 -11.85 -27.31 -3.58
N GLN A 184 -12.22 -27.91 -4.71
CA GLN A 184 -11.32 -28.05 -5.85
C GLN A 184 -11.13 -26.66 -6.47
N ASN A 185 -9.95 -26.07 -6.31
CA ASN A 185 -9.46 -24.85 -6.97
C ASN A 185 -9.63 -23.52 -6.23
N ASP A 186 -9.69 -23.49 -4.90
CA ASP A 186 -9.57 -22.20 -4.19
C ASP A 186 -8.11 -21.71 -4.25
N LEU A 187 -7.89 -20.64 -5.02
CA LEU A 187 -6.58 -20.01 -5.17
C LEU A 187 -6.36 -19.07 -3.98
N ARG A 188 -5.46 -19.44 -3.09
CA ARG A 188 -5.12 -18.68 -1.88
C ARG A 188 -3.71 -18.16 -1.95
N ASP A 189 -3.47 -16.99 -1.37
CA ASP A 189 -2.14 -16.41 -1.30
C ASP A 189 -1.41 -16.88 -0.04
N ILE A 190 -0.33 -17.64 -0.21
CA ILE A 190 0.52 -18.11 0.88
C ILE A 190 1.73 -17.16 0.98
N PRO A 191 2.16 -16.75 2.18
CA PRO A 191 3.37 -15.96 2.34
C PRO A 191 4.59 -16.66 1.71
N ARG A 192 5.47 -15.91 1.06
CA ARG A 192 6.75 -16.46 0.59
C ARG A 192 7.60 -16.83 1.79
N PHE A 193 8.35 -17.93 1.64
CA PHE A 193 9.22 -18.44 2.70
C PHE A 193 8.48 -18.79 3.98
N THR A 194 7.21 -19.21 3.87
CA THR A 194 6.48 -19.83 4.99
C THR A 194 7.34 -20.92 5.61
N ASN A 195 7.58 -20.82 6.91
CA ASN A 195 8.39 -21.76 7.67
C ASN A 195 7.56 -22.52 8.71
N THR A 196 6.32 -22.11 8.94
CA THR A 196 5.45 -22.69 9.95
C THR A 196 4.04 -22.89 9.38
N ILE A 197 3.44 -24.04 9.69
CA ILE A 197 2.02 -24.30 9.53
C ILE A 197 1.39 -24.50 10.92
N GLU A 198 0.35 -23.74 11.21
CA GLU A 198 -0.39 -23.78 12.47
C GLU A 198 -1.76 -24.41 12.23
N PHE A 199 -2.15 -25.34 13.09
CA PHE A 199 -3.49 -25.88 13.16
C PHE A 199 -4.16 -25.43 14.46
N GLN A 200 -5.29 -24.74 14.35
CA GLN A 200 -6.14 -24.42 15.49
C GLN A 200 -7.28 -25.44 15.56
N CYS A 201 -7.39 -26.09 16.72
CA CYS A 201 -8.21 -27.26 16.95
C CYS A 201 -9.10 -27.05 18.18
N ILE A 202 -10.20 -27.79 18.27
CA ILE A 202 -11.02 -27.90 19.48
C ILE A 202 -10.66 -29.18 20.24
N SER A 203 -10.32 -29.09 21.52
CA SER A 203 -10.13 -30.29 22.33
C SER A 203 -11.45 -31.04 22.49
N THR A 204 -11.47 -32.31 22.11
CA THR A 204 -12.61 -33.20 22.35
C THR A 204 -12.83 -33.52 23.83
N LYS A 205 -11.81 -33.27 24.69
CA LYS A 205 -11.88 -33.53 26.14
C LYS A 205 -12.42 -32.33 26.92
N THR A 206 -11.90 -31.14 26.62
CA THR A 206 -12.20 -29.92 27.39
C THR A 206 -13.13 -28.95 26.65
N GLY A 207 -13.33 -29.12 25.35
CA GLY A 207 -14.04 -28.16 24.50
C GLY A 207 -13.25 -26.87 24.23
N ASN A 208 -12.03 -26.72 24.77
CA ASN A 208 -11.21 -25.53 24.61
C ASN A 208 -10.49 -25.52 23.25
N LEU A 209 -10.20 -24.32 22.75
CA LEU A 209 -9.36 -24.14 21.57
C LEU A 209 -7.89 -24.28 21.93
N PHE A 210 -7.15 -25.04 21.13
CA PHE A 210 -5.70 -25.14 21.20
C PHE A 210 -5.09 -24.94 19.82
N SER A 211 -3.84 -24.47 19.79
CA SER A 211 -3.08 -24.31 18.54
C SER A 211 -1.82 -25.16 18.58
N GLN A 212 -1.47 -25.78 17.44
CA GLN A 212 -0.21 -26.48 17.27
C GLN A 212 0.50 -26.04 16.01
N GLU A 213 1.78 -25.70 16.18
CA GLU A 213 2.65 -25.24 15.12
C GLU A 213 3.62 -26.35 14.71
N PHE A 214 3.82 -26.48 13.41
CA PHE A 214 4.76 -27.42 12.83
C PHE A 214 5.65 -26.72 11.81
N ALA A 215 6.90 -27.14 11.74
CA ALA A 215 7.80 -26.70 10.69
C ALA A 215 7.25 -27.08 9.30
N PHE A 216 7.27 -26.11 8.40
CA PHE A 216 6.86 -26.22 7.01
C PHE A 216 8.02 -25.80 6.10
N ASP A 217 8.34 -26.62 5.11
CA ASP A 217 9.40 -26.30 4.14
C ASP A 217 8.79 -25.74 2.85
N TYR A 218 8.86 -24.41 2.71
CA TYR A 218 8.39 -23.70 1.53
C TYR A 218 9.03 -24.18 0.23
N THR A 219 10.28 -24.65 0.27
CA THR A 219 11.03 -25.01 -0.95
C THR A 219 10.40 -26.19 -1.69
N LEU A 220 9.70 -27.06 -0.96
CA LEU A 220 8.97 -28.21 -1.51
C LEU A 220 7.80 -27.78 -2.43
N CYS A 221 7.28 -26.56 -2.26
CA CYS A 221 6.17 -26.04 -3.06
C CYS A 221 6.57 -25.59 -4.47
N GLN A 222 7.88 -25.56 -4.79
CA GLN A 222 8.46 -25.18 -6.10
C GLN A 222 7.81 -23.95 -6.75
N GLU A 223 8.19 -22.77 -6.28
CA GLU A 223 7.67 -21.51 -6.80
C GLU A 223 8.04 -21.27 -8.28
N LYS A 224 7.04 -20.94 -9.11
CA LYS A 224 7.21 -20.60 -10.52
C LYS A 224 6.59 -19.24 -10.84
N LYS A 225 7.14 -18.54 -11.83
CA LYS A 225 6.53 -17.31 -12.38
C LYS A 225 5.35 -17.69 -13.26
N LYS A 226 4.20 -17.03 -13.06
CA LYS A 226 3.02 -17.14 -13.92
C LYS A 226 2.77 -15.81 -14.63
N GLY A 227 2.82 -15.84 -15.97
CA GLY A 227 2.50 -14.68 -16.81
C GLY A 227 3.52 -13.54 -16.75
N LYS A 228 3.11 -12.35 -17.22
CA LYS A 228 3.96 -11.17 -17.39
C LYS A 228 4.15 -10.32 -16.13
N HIS A 229 3.29 -10.44 -15.12
CA HIS A 229 3.24 -9.52 -13.97
C HIS A 229 4.06 -9.95 -12.73
N ASN A 230 5.10 -10.77 -12.91
CA ASN A 230 5.91 -11.32 -11.81
C ASN A 230 5.12 -12.06 -10.71
N GLN A 231 3.84 -12.36 -10.93
CA GLN A 231 3.04 -13.17 -10.02
C GLN A 231 3.69 -14.55 -9.88
N LYS A 232 3.85 -14.98 -8.64
CA LYS A 232 4.43 -16.28 -8.32
C LYS A 232 3.33 -17.25 -7.92
N VAL A 233 3.46 -18.47 -8.40
CA VAL A 233 2.51 -19.54 -8.15
C VAL A 233 3.24 -20.76 -7.64
N LEU A 234 2.63 -21.42 -6.65
CA LEU A 234 3.12 -22.64 -6.05
C LEU A 234 2.45 -23.86 -6.66
N LEU A 235 3.10 -25.02 -6.51
CA LEU A 235 2.45 -26.30 -6.71
C LEU A 235 1.24 -26.45 -5.77
N PRO A 236 0.16 -27.12 -6.22
CA PRO A 236 -1.05 -27.24 -5.42
C PRO A 236 -0.78 -28.00 -4.13
N ILE A 237 -1.29 -27.49 -3.02
CA ILE A 237 -1.21 -28.11 -1.70
C ILE A 237 -2.54 -28.81 -1.43
N LYS A 238 -2.47 -30.05 -0.94
CA LYS A 238 -3.63 -30.80 -0.50
C LYS A 238 -3.42 -31.24 0.94
N ILE A 239 -4.37 -30.89 1.79
CA ILE A 239 -4.38 -31.22 3.22
C ILE A 239 -5.51 -32.21 3.45
N VAL A 240 -5.17 -33.42 3.90
CA VAL A 240 -6.14 -34.47 4.21
C VAL A 240 -6.24 -34.64 5.72
N LEU A 241 -7.42 -34.35 6.24
CA LEU A 241 -7.79 -34.49 7.64
C LEU A 241 -8.21 -35.94 7.88
N LYS A 242 -7.43 -36.67 8.68
CA LYS A 242 -7.63 -38.10 8.95
C LYS A 242 -8.25 -38.35 10.32
N THR A 243 -8.73 -39.58 10.51
CA THR A 243 -9.03 -40.14 11.83
C THR A 243 -7.77 -40.12 12.73
N ASP A 244 -7.98 -40.09 14.05
CA ASP A 244 -6.93 -40.04 15.09
C ASP A 244 -6.12 -38.74 15.18
N GLN A 245 -6.71 -37.59 14.83
CA GLN A 245 -6.04 -36.28 14.95
C GLN A 245 -4.76 -36.18 14.09
N LYS A 246 -4.75 -36.87 12.95
CA LYS A 246 -3.64 -36.85 11.99
C LYS A 246 -3.98 -35.95 10.81
N VAL A 247 -2.99 -35.24 10.30
CA VAL A 247 -3.13 -34.41 9.10
C VAL A 247 -2.04 -34.78 8.12
N ASP A 248 -2.44 -35.25 6.94
CA ASP A 248 -1.50 -35.52 5.86
C ASP A 248 -1.37 -34.30 4.94
N LEU A 249 -0.12 -33.96 4.63
CA LEU A 249 0.22 -32.93 3.67
C LEU A 249 0.69 -33.58 2.37
N TYR A 250 0.04 -33.19 1.28
CA TYR A 250 0.43 -33.53 -0.08
C TYR A 250 0.78 -32.24 -0.84
N ILE A 251 1.82 -32.29 -1.66
CA ILE A 251 2.17 -31.20 -2.60
C ILE A 251 2.20 -31.82 -3.99
N ASN A 252 1.46 -31.23 -4.94
CA ASN A 252 1.31 -31.78 -6.29
C ASN A 252 0.88 -33.25 -6.28
N ASN A 253 -0.05 -33.61 -5.38
CA ASN A 253 -0.51 -34.99 -5.14
C ASN A 253 0.55 -35.99 -4.64
N HIS A 254 1.74 -35.54 -4.27
CA HIS A 254 2.77 -36.39 -3.64
C HIS A 254 2.71 -36.22 -2.13
N PHE A 255 2.70 -37.33 -1.39
CA PHE A 255 2.75 -37.30 0.07
C PHE A 255 4.08 -36.71 0.54
N ILE A 256 4.01 -35.71 1.42
CA ILE A 256 5.19 -35.02 1.95
C ILE A 256 5.42 -35.39 3.40
N LYS A 257 4.40 -35.20 4.24
CA LYS A 257 4.53 -35.36 5.69
C LYS A 257 3.18 -35.59 6.34
N GLN A 258 3.19 -36.28 7.46
CA GLN A 258 2.06 -36.39 8.37
C GLN A 258 2.33 -35.59 9.65
N TYR A 259 1.37 -34.78 10.06
CA TYR A 259 1.36 -34.08 11.33
C TYR A 259 0.49 -34.84 12.32
N LEU A 260 1.02 -35.07 13.51
CA LEU A 260 0.29 -35.66 14.63
C LEU A 260 -0.17 -34.52 15.52
N LEU A 261 -1.47 -34.24 15.52
CA LEU A 261 -2.05 -33.26 16.42
C LEU A 261 -2.20 -33.92 17.78
N ASN A 262 -1.41 -33.49 18.76
CA ASN A 262 -1.49 -34.04 20.11
C ASN A 262 -2.64 -33.35 20.86
N ASN A 263 -3.61 -34.10 21.37
CA ASN A 263 -4.52 -33.58 22.40
C ASN A 263 -3.78 -33.44 23.75
N LYS A 264 -2.75 -32.59 23.79
CA LYS A 264 -2.05 -32.23 25.03
C LYS A 264 -2.85 -31.13 25.70
N GLU A 265 -3.93 -31.55 26.34
CA GLU A 265 -4.53 -31.01 27.58
C GLU A 265 -5.51 -32.06 28.14
#